data_AF-A0A5E4L4L3-F1
#
_entry.id   AF-A0A5E4L4L3-F1
#
_cell.length_a   1.000
_cell.length_b   1.000
_cell.length_c   1.000
_cell.angle_alpha   90.00
_cell.angle_beta   90.00
_cell.angle_gamma   90.00
#
_symmetry.space_group_name_H-M   'P 1'
#
loop_
_entity.id
_entity.type
_entity.pdbx_description
1 polymer ?
#
loop_
_entity_poly.entity_id
_entity_poly.type
_entity_poly.pdbx_seq_one_letter_code
_entity_poly.pdbx_strand_id
1 'polypeptide(L)' 'MARKIELKKDELILNDSEIEGFLERVVTPFGTSAKADVPKKYIGRRVYVIITKTLQNES' A
#
# COMPACT_ATOMS: atom_id res chain seq x y z
N MET A 1 15.74 1.93 9.83
CA MET A 1 15.07 1.39 11.04
C MET A 1 14.26 0.15 10.66
N ALA A 2 14.09 -0.81 11.56
CA ALA A 2 13.36 -2.05 11.27
C ALA A 2 11.86 -1.76 11.14
N ARG A 3 11.27 -2.11 9.98
CA ARG A 3 9.84 -1.98 9.73
C ARG A 3 9.11 -3.18 10.33
N LYS A 4 8.08 -2.94 11.16
CA LYS A 4 7.27 -4.01 11.75
C LYS A 4 5.87 -3.97 11.13
N ILE A 5 5.53 -5.05 10.42
CA ILE A 5 4.19 -5.25 9.84
C ILE A 5 3.59 -6.48 10.55
N GLU A 6 2.56 -6.27 11.36
CA GLU A 6 1.83 -7.35 12.01
C GLU A 6 0.38 -7.37 11.50
N LEU A 7 -0.02 -8.51 10.94
CA LEU A 7 -1.41 -8.80 10.59
C LEU A 7 -1.99 -9.74 11.65
N LYS A 8 -2.74 -9.21 12.60
CA LYS A 8 -3.63 -9.99 13.47
C LYS A 8 -4.99 -10.12 12.77
N LYS A 9 -5.73 -11.17 13.11
CA LYS A 9 -6.98 -11.60 12.45
C LYS A 9 -7.96 -10.45 12.13
N ASP A 10 -7.96 -9.39 12.93
CA ASP A 10 -8.81 -8.21 12.77
C ASP A 10 -8.06 -6.86 12.97
N GLU A 11 -6.73 -6.89 13.20
CA GLU A 11 -5.92 -5.71 13.46
C GLU A 11 -4.67 -5.69 12.57
N LEU A 12 -4.54 -4.64 11.76
CA LEU A 12 -3.30 -4.33 11.04
C LEU A 12 -2.58 -3.23 11.81
N ILE A 13 -1.43 -3.55 12.40
CA ILE A 13 -0.55 -2.57 13.04
C ILE A 13 0.67 -2.38 12.15
N LEU A 14 0.78 -1.18 11.58
CA LEU A 14 1.89 -0.77 10.73
C LEU A 14 2.64 0.36 11.45
N ASN A 15 3.82 0.05 11.98
CA ASN A 15 4.70 1.05 12.57
C ASN A 15 5.86 1.34 11.59
N ASP A 16 5.75 2.45 10.87
CA ASP A 16 6.79 2.93 9.98
C ASP A 16 6.83 4.47 10.02
N SER A 17 8.03 5.03 10.26
CA SER A 17 8.28 6.48 10.35
C SER A 17 8.24 7.16 8.98
N GLU A 18 8.27 6.39 7.90
CA GLU A 18 8.32 6.86 6.53
C GLU A 18 6.95 6.81 5.83
N ILE A 19 5.84 6.71 6.55
CA ILE A 19 4.51 6.75 5.93
C ILE A 19 4.15 8.20 5.59
N GLU A 20 3.76 8.44 4.35
CA GLU A 20 3.30 9.74 3.86
C GLU A 20 1.77 9.81 3.82
N GLY A 21 1.09 8.68 3.57
CA GLY A 21 -0.36 8.64 3.59
C GLY A 21 -0.98 7.26 3.34
N PHE A 22 -2.30 7.21 3.44
CA PHE A 22 -3.11 6.02 3.20
C PHE A 22 -4.21 6.34 2.18
N LEU A 23 -4.44 5.42 1.23
CA LEU A 23 -5.53 5.50 0.26
C LEU A 23 -6.39 4.22 0.33
N GLU A 24 -7.69 4.38 0.46
CA GLU A 24 -8.66 3.29 0.26
C GLU A 24 -9.11 3.29 -1.20
N ARG A 25 -8.90 2.18 -1.91
CA ARG A 25 -9.28 2.03 -3.33
C ARG A 25 -9.83 0.65 -3.64
N VAL A 26 -10.43 0.53 -4.83
CA VAL A 26 -10.85 -0.74 -5.43
C VAL A 26 -9.90 -1.07 -6.58
N VAL A 27 -9.46 -2.32 -6.65
CA VAL A 27 -8.60 -2.79 -7.74
C VAL A 27 -9.44 -2.95 -9.01
N THR A 28 -9.23 -2.08 -9.99
CA THR A 28 -9.84 -2.18 -11.31
C THR A 28 -8.82 -2.63 -12.36
N PRO A 29 -9.22 -3.43 -13.37
CA PRO A 29 -8.31 -3.92 -14.40
C PRO A 29 -7.83 -2.83 -15.38
N PHE A 30 -8.59 -1.75 -15.52
CA PHE A 30 -8.30 -0.62 -16.40
C PHE A 30 -8.58 0.70 -15.69
N GLY A 31 -7.75 1.72 -15.94
CA GLY A 31 -7.91 3.06 -15.37
C GLY A 31 -6.79 4.01 -15.79
N THR A 32 -6.98 5.31 -15.54
CA THR A 32 -6.03 6.41 -15.80
C THR A 32 -5.06 6.67 -14.64
N SER A 33 -5.12 5.86 -13.58
CA SER A 33 -4.31 6.02 -12.37
C SER A 33 -2.91 5.42 -12.52
N ALA A 34 -1.96 5.87 -11.68
CA ALA A 34 -0.65 5.25 -11.56
C ALA A 34 -0.77 3.74 -11.23
N LYS A 35 0.11 2.93 -11.83
CA LYS A 35 0.07 1.47 -11.71
C LYS A 35 0.73 1.02 -10.40
N ALA A 36 0.04 0.21 -9.62
CA ALA A 36 0.60 -0.57 -8.54
C ALA A 36 0.54 -2.05 -8.95
N ASP A 37 1.61 -2.81 -8.71
CA ASP A 37 1.66 -4.23 -9.05
C ASP A 37 0.79 -5.04 -8.07
N VAL A 38 -0.47 -5.26 -8.44
CA VAL A 38 -1.43 -6.06 -7.67
C VAL A 38 -1.74 -7.36 -8.41
N PRO A 39 -1.60 -8.54 -7.77
CA PRO A 39 -1.96 -9.81 -8.39
C PRO A 39 -3.42 -9.85 -8.86
N LYS A 40 -3.66 -10.39 -10.06
CA LYS A 40 -5.01 -10.46 -10.69
C LYS A 40 -6.09 -11.11 -9.82
N LYS A 41 -5.72 -11.99 -8.89
CA LYS A 41 -6.65 -12.64 -7.93
C LYS A 41 -7.37 -11.66 -6.99
N TYR A 42 -6.92 -10.41 -6.90
CA TYR A 42 -7.48 -9.37 -6.05
C TYR A 42 -8.32 -8.32 -6.82
N ILE A 43 -8.53 -8.50 -8.13
CA ILE A 43 -9.43 -7.62 -8.91
C ILE A 43 -10.84 -7.65 -8.29
N GLY A 44 -11.49 -6.49 -8.20
CA GLY A 44 -12.82 -6.33 -7.62
C GLY A 44 -12.85 -6.34 -6.08
N ARG A 45 -11.68 -6.41 -5.42
CA ARG A 45 -11.59 -6.29 -3.96
C ARG A 45 -11.24 -4.88 -3.54
N ARG A 46 -11.67 -4.52 -2.32
CA ARG A 46 -11.21 -3.32 -1.61
C ARG A 46 -9.79 -3.55 -1.11
N VAL A 47 -8.93 -2.55 -1.31
CA VAL A 47 -7.53 -2.57 -0.87
C VAL A 47 -7.16 -1.27 -0.18
N TYR A 48 -6.25 -1.37 0.78
CA TYR A 48 -5.60 -0.23 1.40
C TYR A 48 -4.21 -0.11 0.78
N VAL A 49 -3.93 1.05 0.18
CA VAL A 49 -2.62 1.40 -0.37
C VAL A 49 -1.93 2.31 0.62
N ILE A 50 -0.75 1.89 1.08
CA ILE A 50 0.10 2.69 1.96
C ILE A 50 1.11 3.39 1.06
N ILE A 51 1.17 4.72 1.14
CA ILE A 51 2.17 5.53 0.46
C ILE A 51 3.28 5.80 1.46
N THR A 52 4.47 5.30 1.16
CA THR A 52 5.68 5.65 1.90
C THR A 52 6.37 6.84 1.23
N LYS A 53 7.07 7.65 2.02
CA LYS A 53 7.99 8.67 1.54
C LYS A 53 8.95 8.03 0.55
N THR A 54 9.22 8.76 -0.52
CA THR A 54 10.05 8.32 -1.64
C THR A 54 11.35 7.69 -1.14
N LEU A 55 11.72 6.51 -1.65
CA LEU A 55 13.10 6.05 -1.63
C LEU A 55 13.92 6.93 -2.59
N GLN A 56 14.12 8.20 -2.23
CA GLN A 56 15.13 9.02 -2.90
C GLN A 56 16.49 8.56 -2.40
N ASN A 57 17.08 7.63 -3.13
CA ASN A 57 18.52 7.69 -3.35
C ASN A 57 18.78 9.00 -4.11
N GLU A 58 19.50 9.87 -3.42
CA GLU A 58 20.36 10.98 -3.86
C GLU A 58 20.30 11.41 -5.34
N SER A 59 20.14 12.72 -5.53
CA SER A 59 20.89 13.50 -6.52
C SER A 59 21.14 14.89 -5.96
#